data_AF-A0A2V1EB33-F1
#
_entry.id   AF-A0A2V1EB33-F1
#
_cell.length_a   1.000
_cell.length_b   1.000
_cell.length_c   1.000
_cell.angle_alpha   90.00
_cell.angle_beta   90.00
_cell.angle_gamma   90.00
#
_symmetry.space_group_name_H-M   'P 1'
#
loop_
_entity.id
_entity.type
_entity.pdbx_description
1 polymer ?
#
loop_
_entity_poly.entity_id
_entity_poly.type
_entity_poly.pdbx_seq_one_letter_code
_entity_poly.pdbx_strand_id
1 'polypeptide(L)'
;MGQRKLVLGREHSPSSGDSPGSASSNFVILPPAHVLDLFLRSYANSFERFYPTTARGLLDANELMQNYNDKASSLLILMMIAQGAMTIPSIEARWLTGGFTEACRISLFELVEKNIIMASDPIVLRAALLFTVQAAWSGDKWQMDIAMGQRGMYFSMLRHSGILEPRQMSTPHLNGNTPVDTLWRDWIQQEGRSRLIYSWVMVDQDLSLFHDSAPLFSVTEFGAPMPDADSLWQSKNATEWSEMFSQVHEFSNGYPSINSGARPLSLQDLFRHFLDDEIIALEIPLTPMHHRLLLHPLQTMVCQYCQLLSCFSDSMVSRQRSRAVTAASTRVRLEEVQSLLQRWFELAERYMKINLVCPLMQANLVMFHLVSLNAVTNFPEIERLARREGVDDTYQQMLWIHKKCISDVHEAIFHAGQILKIIREMPKGIRPPWWPGAIYRAALVLWTDSLTHNESLSPSQQSPYSITGPTFPIDRLQASDPVLVRYVTRREGIPTLTESDGTSIPIDNAFTVISHCLDVIDEGVATRFSDGIRGKLEKLARG
;
A
#
# COMPACT_ATOMS: atom_id res chain seq x y z
N MET A 1 -75.12 -35.31 -21.10
CA MET A 1 -74.23 -36.46 -20.84
C MET A 1 -72.82 -36.01 -21.22
N GLY A 2 -71.87 -35.99 -20.26
CA GLY A 2 -70.43 -35.72 -20.45
C GLY A 2 -70.04 -34.34 -21.01
N GLN A 3 -70.01 -33.29 -20.19
CA GLN A 3 -68.82 -32.74 -19.48
C GLN A 3 -67.86 -31.94 -20.38
N ARG A 4 -68.15 -30.63 -20.54
CA ARG A 4 -67.43 -29.43 -20.01
C ARG A 4 -66.19 -29.05 -20.87
N LYS A 5 -66.26 -28.14 -21.88
CA LYS A 5 -66.44 -26.65 -21.86
C LYS A 5 -65.66 -25.97 -20.73
N LEU A 6 -64.90 -24.88 -20.86
CA LEU A 6 -64.53 -23.90 -21.92
C LEU A 6 -63.48 -22.98 -21.21
N VAL A 7 -62.32 -22.70 -21.82
CA VAL A 7 -61.91 -21.41 -22.42
C VAL A 7 -61.09 -20.45 -21.56
N LEU A 8 -60.06 -19.96 -22.27
CA LEU A 8 -59.08 -18.90 -22.10
C LEU A 8 -59.36 -17.75 -21.12
N GLY A 9 -58.27 -17.26 -20.52
CA GLY A 9 -57.96 -15.82 -20.50
C GLY A 9 -57.34 -15.26 -19.22
N ARG A 10 -56.05 -14.90 -19.31
CA ARG A 10 -55.32 -13.80 -18.63
C ARG A 10 -55.12 -13.77 -17.09
N GLU A 11 -53.89 -13.33 -16.75
CA GLU A 11 -53.46 -12.49 -15.61
C GLU A 11 -52.95 -13.10 -14.27
N HIS A 12 -51.91 -12.41 -13.76
CA HIS A 12 -51.44 -12.23 -12.39
C HIS A 12 -50.45 -13.22 -11.69
N SER A 13 -49.28 -12.63 -11.35
CA SER A 13 -48.48 -12.71 -10.10
C SER A 13 -48.41 -14.03 -9.31
N PRO A 14 -47.21 -14.55 -8.96
CA PRO A 14 -47.13 -15.50 -7.87
C PRO A 14 -47.23 -14.76 -6.54
N SER A 15 -48.37 -14.98 -5.89
CA SER A 15 -48.63 -14.68 -4.50
C SER A 15 -47.65 -15.38 -3.57
N SER A 16 -47.19 -14.62 -2.57
CA SER A 16 -46.69 -15.08 -1.27
C SER A 16 -47.38 -16.34 -0.76
N GLY A 17 -46.60 -17.33 -0.34
CA GLY A 17 -47.16 -18.45 0.41
C GLY A 17 -46.32 -19.72 0.55
N ASP A 18 -44.99 -19.66 0.51
CA ASP A 18 -44.16 -20.80 0.91
C ASP A 18 -43.26 -20.40 2.09
N SER A 19 -43.52 -20.98 3.26
CA SER A 19 -42.66 -20.87 4.43
C SER A 19 -41.33 -21.60 4.16
N PRO A 20 -40.17 -20.93 4.23
CA PRO A 20 -38.90 -21.63 4.10
C PRO A 20 -38.66 -22.45 5.35
N GLY A 21 -38.45 -23.76 5.16
CA GLY A 21 -38.03 -24.68 6.19
C GLY A 21 -36.77 -24.17 6.92
N SER A 22 -36.84 -24.23 8.24
CA SER A 22 -35.80 -23.85 9.19
C SER A 22 -34.57 -24.74 9.08
N ALA A 23 -33.48 -24.22 8.50
CA ALA A 23 -32.13 -24.78 8.71
C ALA A 23 -30.97 -23.82 8.44
N SER A 24 -31.18 -22.50 8.44
CA SER A 24 -30.07 -21.52 8.58
C SER A 24 -30.33 -20.65 9.78
N SER A 25 -29.73 -21.02 10.90
CA SER A 25 -29.63 -20.15 12.07
C SER A 25 -29.00 -18.81 11.63
N ASN A 26 -29.76 -17.72 11.73
CA ASN A 26 -29.24 -16.34 11.58
C ASN A 26 -28.37 -15.91 12.78
N PHE A 27 -28.11 -16.81 13.73
CA PHE A 27 -27.19 -16.56 14.83
C PHE A 27 -25.77 -16.91 14.40
N VAL A 28 -24.89 -15.91 14.44
CA VAL A 28 -23.44 -16.11 14.38
C VAL A 28 -23.04 -16.88 15.63
N ILE A 29 -22.69 -18.16 15.47
CA ILE A 29 -22.05 -18.93 16.54
C ILE A 29 -20.69 -18.29 16.75
N LEU A 30 -20.43 -17.77 17.96
CA LEU A 30 -19.14 -17.20 18.30
C LEU A 30 -18.05 -18.27 18.12
N PRO A 31 -16.91 -17.93 17.48
CA PRO A 31 -15.84 -18.90 17.30
C PRO A 31 -15.33 -19.43 18.66
N PRO A 32 -14.95 -20.70 18.76
CA PRO A 32 -14.25 -21.22 19.92
C PRO A 32 -13.00 -20.40 20.23
N ALA A 33 -12.58 -20.35 21.50
CA ALA A 33 -11.44 -19.53 21.95
C ALA A 33 -10.15 -19.81 21.16
N HIS A 34 -9.87 -21.06 20.79
CA HIS A 34 -8.69 -21.40 19.99
C HIS A 34 -8.75 -20.82 18.57
N VAL A 35 -9.93 -20.64 18.00
CA VAL A 35 -10.11 -19.99 16.69
C VAL A 35 -9.89 -18.48 16.80
N LEU A 36 -10.34 -17.86 17.90
CA LEU A 36 -10.05 -16.45 18.18
C LEU A 36 -8.55 -16.21 18.34
N ASP A 37 -7.83 -17.09 19.04
CA ASP A 37 -6.36 -17.04 19.14
C ASP A 37 -5.69 -17.16 17.76
N LEU A 38 -6.17 -18.07 16.90
CA LEU A 38 -5.68 -18.17 15.51
C LEU A 38 -5.89 -16.86 14.73
N PHE A 39 -7.06 -16.22 14.87
CA PHE A 39 -7.30 -14.92 14.22
C PHE A 39 -6.38 -13.83 14.75
N LEU A 40 -6.18 -13.71 16.06
CA LEU A 40 -5.26 -12.71 16.63
C LEU A 40 -3.81 -12.93 16.18
N ARG A 41 -3.35 -14.19 16.09
CA ARG A 41 -2.04 -14.51 15.50
C ARG A 41 -1.97 -14.13 14.04
N SER A 42 -3.03 -14.36 13.27
CA SER A 42 -3.07 -13.97 11.85
C SER A 42 -3.03 -12.45 11.70
N TYR A 43 -3.74 -11.70 12.55
CA TYR A 43 -3.67 -10.23 12.61
C TYR A 43 -2.25 -9.73 12.89
N ALA A 44 -1.57 -10.30 13.90
CA ALA A 44 -0.18 -9.95 14.19
C ALA A 44 0.73 -10.21 12.97
N ASN A 45 0.41 -11.23 12.18
CA ASN A 45 1.17 -11.60 11.00
C ASN A 45 0.92 -10.71 9.78
N SER A 46 -0.32 -10.29 9.55
CA SER A 46 -0.77 -9.62 8.32
C SER A 46 -0.90 -8.11 8.43
N PHE A 47 -1.04 -7.57 9.65
CA PHE A 47 -1.24 -6.14 9.89
C PHE A 47 -0.10 -5.51 10.70
N GLU A 48 0.19 -6.02 11.90
CA GLU A 48 1.16 -5.41 12.83
C GLU A 48 2.59 -5.33 12.26
N ARG A 49 2.95 -6.22 11.32
CA ARG A 49 4.24 -6.16 10.61
C ARG A 49 4.40 -4.93 9.72
N PHE A 50 3.29 -4.38 9.24
CA PHE A 50 3.28 -3.21 8.35
C PHE A 50 2.91 -1.95 9.11
N TYR A 51 2.02 -2.04 10.10
CA TYR A 51 1.59 -0.93 10.94
C TYR A 51 1.84 -1.27 12.41
N PRO A 52 3.10 -1.15 12.90
CA PRO A 52 3.48 -1.62 14.22
C PRO A 52 2.90 -0.70 15.31
N THR A 53 1.85 -1.15 15.99
CA THR A 53 1.19 -0.39 17.07
C THR A 53 1.22 -1.11 18.42
N THR A 54 1.60 -2.38 18.43
CA THR A 54 1.71 -3.20 19.63
C THR A 54 3.15 -3.25 20.15
N ALA A 55 3.34 -2.82 21.40
CA ALA A 55 4.65 -2.78 22.07
C ALA A 55 5.13 -4.19 22.46
N ARG A 56 6.46 -4.37 22.62
CA ARG A 56 7.08 -5.60 23.16
C ARG A 56 6.84 -6.86 22.31
N GLY A 57 6.22 -6.72 21.15
CA GLY A 57 5.73 -7.85 20.34
C GLY A 57 4.67 -8.70 21.05
N LEU A 58 4.01 -8.19 22.09
CA LEU A 58 3.02 -8.92 22.89
C LEU A 58 1.66 -8.24 22.79
N LEU A 59 0.70 -8.93 22.18
CA LEU A 59 -0.70 -8.52 22.20
C LEU A 59 -1.39 -9.13 23.42
N ASP A 60 -1.65 -8.33 24.45
CA ASP A 60 -2.46 -8.73 25.60
C ASP A 60 -3.84 -8.07 25.55
N ALA A 61 -4.84 -8.84 25.10
CA ALA A 61 -6.22 -8.39 25.03
C ALA A 61 -6.85 -8.13 26.42
N ASN A 62 -6.38 -8.82 27.47
CA ASN A 62 -6.89 -8.62 28.82
C ASN A 62 -6.37 -7.29 29.39
N GLU A 63 -5.11 -6.95 29.13
CA GLU A 63 -4.53 -5.67 29.52
C GLU A 63 -5.33 -4.49 28.92
N LEU A 64 -5.70 -4.60 27.63
CA LEU A 64 -6.55 -3.60 26.96
C LEU A 64 -7.90 -3.42 27.67
N MET A 65 -8.59 -4.52 27.98
CA MET A 65 -9.90 -4.48 28.62
C MET A 65 -9.88 -3.99 30.07
N GLN A 66 -8.80 -4.25 30.82
CA GLN A 66 -8.72 -3.92 32.24
C GLN A 66 -8.24 -2.48 32.50
N ASN A 67 -7.33 -1.97 31.65
CA ASN A 67 -6.63 -0.71 31.92
C ASN A 67 -7.15 0.49 31.14
N TYR A 68 -8.08 0.28 30.19
CA TYR A 68 -8.54 1.33 29.29
C TYR A 68 -10.07 1.37 29.15
N ASN A 69 -10.58 2.28 28.30
CA ASN A 69 -12.00 2.37 28.00
C ASN A 69 -12.52 1.04 27.45
N ASP A 70 -13.47 0.43 28.15
CA ASP A 70 -14.01 -0.90 27.87
C ASP A 70 -14.61 -1.00 26.46
N LYS A 71 -15.37 0.02 26.05
CA LYS A 71 -15.99 0.09 24.72
C LYS A 71 -14.94 0.22 23.62
N ALA A 72 -14.03 1.18 23.74
CA ALA A 72 -12.98 1.39 22.74
C ALA A 72 -12.09 0.14 22.59
N SER A 73 -11.73 -0.49 23.71
CA SER A 73 -10.89 -1.69 23.74
C SER A 73 -11.61 -2.90 23.14
N SER A 74 -12.91 -3.06 23.43
CA SER A 74 -13.74 -4.10 22.80
C SER A 74 -13.79 -3.93 21.28
N LEU A 75 -13.98 -2.70 20.79
CA LEU A 75 -13.99 -2.41 19.36
C LEU A 75 -12.63 -2.70 18.71
N LEU A 76 -11.54 -2.34 19.38
CA LEU A 76 -10.19 -2.64 18.91
C LEU A 76 -9.97 -4.15 18.78
N ILE A 77 -10.31 -4.94 19.80
CA ILE A 77 -10.14 -6.39 19.80
C ILE A 77 -11.00 -7.06 18.73
N LEU A 78 -12.26 -6.64 18.58
CA LEU A 78 -13.14 -7.15 17.51
C LEU A 78 -12.57 -6.84 16.12
N MET A 79 -12.01 -5.65 15.92
CA MET A 79 -11.33 -5.29 14.68
C MET A 79 -10.07 -6.13 14.44
N MET A 80 -9.26 -6.40 15.47
CA MET A 80 -8.09 -7.30 15.35
C MET A 80 -8.51 -8.71 14.95
N ILE A 81 -9.58 -9.25 15.56
CA ILE A 81 -10.13 -10.55 15.21
C ILE A 81 -10.62 -10.55 13.75
N ALA A 82 -11.35 -9.52 13.33
CA ALA A 82 -11.87 -9.41 11.98
C ALA A 82 -10.75 -9.30 10.93
N GLN A 83 -9.69 -8.52 11.22
CA GLN A 83 -8.49 -8.45 10.37
C GLN A 83 -7.80 -9.80 10.22
N GLY A 84 -7.67 -10.53 11.33
CA GLY A 84 -7.11 -11.88 11.31
C GLY A 84 -7.94 -12.84 10.46
N ALA A 85 -9.26 -12.84 10.66
CA ALA A 85 -10.21 -13.67 9.93
C ALA A 85 -10.23 -13.39 8.42
N MET A 86 -10.00 -12.14 7.99
CA MET A 86 -9.97 -11.74 6.59
C MET A 86 -8.92 -12.50 5.74
N THR A 87 -7.85 -12.95 6.39
CA THR A 87 -6.76 -13.72 5.76
C THR A 87 -6.98 -15.23 5.75
N ILE A 88 -8.10 -15.71 6.30
CA ILE A 88 -8.43 -17.12 6.36
C ILE A 88 -9.40 -17.47 5.23
N PRO A 89 -9.08 -18.41 4.33
CA PRO A 89 -9.91 -18.77 3.17
C PRO A 89 -11.08 -19.69 3.59
N SER A 90 -11.96 -19.22 4.46
CA SER A 90 -13.19 -19.90 4.90
C SER A 90 -14.40 -18.98 4.76
N ILE A 91 -15.57 -19.54 4.42
CA ILE A 91 -16.81 -18.78 4.27
C ILE A 91 -17.28 -18.21 5.61
N GLU A 92 -17.11 -18.96 6.69
CA GLU A 92 -17.43 -18.55 8.06
C GLU A 92 -16.56 -17.37 8.50
N ALA A 93 -15.25 -17.44 8.22
CA ALA A 93 -14.33 -16.34 8.49
C ALA A 93 -14.70 -15.07 7.71
N ARG A 94 -15.16 -15.21 6.45
CA ARG A 94 -15.65 -14.08 5.63
C ARG A 94 -16.91 -13.45 6.22
N TRP A 95 -17.87 -14.25 6.69
CA TRP A 95 -19.09 -13.71 7.35
C TRP A 95 -18.77 -13.00 8.66
N LEU A 96 -17.90 -13.59 9.48
CA LEU A 96 -17.45 -12.96 10.72
C LEU A 96 -16.74 -11.63 10.44
N THR A 97 -15.84 -11.61 9.46
CA THR A 97 -15.12 -10.41 9.03
C THR A 97 -16.12 -9.31 8.67
N GLY A 98 -17.04 -9.57 7.74
CA GLY A 98 -18.02 -8.58 7.29
C GLY A 98 -18.93 -8.06 8.43
N GLY A 99 -19.43 -8.96 9.28
CA GLY A 99 -20.29 -8.61 10.41
C GLY A 99 -19.57 -7.76 11.46
N PHE A 100 -18.34 -8.13 11.82
CA PHE A 100 -17.56 -7.37 12.81
C PHE A 100 -17.09 -6.03 12.26
N THR A 101 -16.64 -5.95 10.98
CA THR A 101 -16.30 -4.66 10.36
C THR A 101 -17.47 -3.69 10.46
N GLU A 102 -18.67 -4.14 10.12
CA GLU A 102 -19.83 -3.26 10.06
C GLU A 102 -20.33 -2.85 11.45
N ALA A 103 -20.39 -3.80 12.39
CA ALA A 103 -20.75 -3.50 13.78
C ALA A 103 -19.74 -2.51 14.39
N CYS A 104 -18.45 -2.76 14.22
CA CYS A 104 -17.40 -1.88 14.73
C CYS A 104 -17.44 -0.50 14.06
N ARG A 105 -17.71 -0.40 12.77
CA ARG A 105 -17.85 0.89 12.06
C ARG A 105 -18.94 1.76 12.69
N ILE A 106 -20.13 1.20 12.88
CA ILE A 106 -21.26 1.91 13.47
C ILE A 106 -20.93 2.33 14.90
N SER A 107 -20.41 1.40 15.73
CA SER A 107 -20.10 1.67 17.12
C SER A 107 -18.93 2.64 17.31
N LEU A 108 -17.91 2.64 16.44
CA LEU A 108 -16.82 3.62 16.46
C LEU A 108 -17.35 5.02 16.16
N PHE A 109 -18.22 5.15 15.16
CA PHE A 109 -18.84 6.43 14.84
C PHE A 109 -19.69 6.94 16.00
N GLU A 110 -20.56 6.10 16.57
CA GLU A 110 -21.40 6.46 17.72
C GLU A 110 -20.57 6.85 18.95
N LEU A 111 -19.45 6.16 19.20
CA LEU A 111 -18.54 6.47 20.31
C LEU A 111 -17.94 7.87 20.19
N VAL A 112 -17.48 8.23 18.99
CA VAL A 112 -16.90 9.55 18.70
C VAL A 112 -17.97 10.64 18.73
N GLU A 113 -19.14 10.38 18.15
CA GLU A 113 -20.25 11.33 18.11
C GLU A 113 -20.75 11.70 19.51
N LYS A 114 -20.87 10.71 20.41
CA LYS A 114 -21.28 10.95 21.81
C LYS A 114 -20.22 11.64 22.65
N ASN A 115 -18.94 11.48 22.31
CA ASN A 115 -17.84 12.09 23.04
C ASN A 115 -16.70 12.47 22.09
N ILE A 116 -16.67 13.73 21.68
CA ILE A 116 -15.68 14.26 20.73
C ILE A 116 -14.22 14.07 21.20
N ILE A 117 -13.98 13.97 22.52
CA ILE A 117 -12.63 13.72 23.06
C ILE A 117 -12.08 12.37 22.54
N MET A 118 -12.96 11.39 22.31
CA MET A 118 -12.60 10.08 21.76
C MET A 118 -12.04 10.17 20.34
N ALA A 119 -12.26 11.28 19.63
CA ALA A 119 -11.64 11.51 18.32
C ALA A 119 -10.11 11.55 18.35
N SER A 120 -9.55 11.82 19.53
CA SER A 120 -8.10 11.91 19.77
C SER A 120 -7.59 10.74 20.63
N ASP A 121 -8.47 9.80 21.00
CA ASP A 121 -8.09 8.67 21.85
C ASP A 121 -7.25 7.65 21.07
N PRO A 122 -6.08 7.22 21.58
CA PRO A 122 -5.20 6.30 20.85
C PRO A 122 -5.84 4.93 20.53
N ILE A 123 -6.74 4.42 21.36
CA ILE A 123 -7.39 3.12 21.13
C ILE A 123 -8.45 3.26 20.04
N VAL A 124 -9.24 4.34 20.09
CA VAL A 124 -10.22 4.66 19.05
C VAL A 124 -9.52 4.88 17.70
N LEU A 125 -8.41 5.63 17.69
CA LEU A 125 -7.63 5.86 16.48
C LEU A 125 -7.00 4.57 15.92
N ARG A 126 -6.56 3.64 16.78
CA ARG A 126 -6.09 2.30 16.34
C ARG A 126 -7.21 1.46 15.74
N ALA A 127 -8.38 1.44 16.40
CA ALA A 127 -9.54 0.72 15.90
C ALA A 127 -10.04 1.30 14.56
N ALA A 128 -10.03 2.64 14.43
CA ALA A 128 -10.34 3.33 13.19
C ALA A 128 -9.33 3.03 12.08
N LEU A 129 -8.03 3.01 12.39
CA LEU A 129 -6.98 2.62 11.42
C LEU A 129 -7.22 1.20 10.89
N LEU A 130 -7.48 0.24 11.79
CA LEU A 130 -7.80 -1.14 11.42
C LEU A 130 -9.05 -1.19 10.54
N PHE A 131 -10.10 -0.47 10.92
CA PHE A 131 -11.32 -0.40 10.14
C PHE A 131 -11.05 0.13 8.72
N THR A 132 -10.34 1.26 8.60
CA THR A 132 -10.03 1.88 7.32
C THR A 132 -9.24 0.93 6.40
N VAL A 133 -8.20 0.27 6.91
CA VAL A 133 -7.43 -0.70 6.13
C VAL A 133 -8.27 -1.92 5.76
N GLN A 134 -9.06 -2.46 6.70
CA GLN A 134 -9.89 -3.63 6.42
C GLN A 134 -10.89 -3.36 5.31
N ALA A 135 -11.64 -2.27 5.46
CA ALA A 135 -12.73 -1.92 4.57
C ALA A 135 -12.20 -1.60 3.16
N ALA A 136 -11.07 -0.89 3.07
CA ALA A 136 -10.42 -0.54 1.81
C ALA A 136 -9.92 -1.75 1.01
N TRP A 137 -9.52 -2.84 1.68
CA TRP A 137 -9.00 -4.06 1.05
C TRP A 137 -9.93 -5.28 1.24
N SER A 138 -11.20 -5.04 1.54
CA SER A 138 -12.19 -6.07 1.83
C SER A 138 -12.61 -6.89 0.60
N GLY A 139 -12.44 -6.32 -0.61
CA GLY A 139 -13.00 -6.86 -1.84
C GLY A 139 -14.52 -6.69 -1.97
N ASP A 140 -15.18 -6.10 -0.98
CA ASP A 140 -16.58 -5.69 -1.05
C ASP A 140 -16.65 -4.22 -1.49
N LYS A 141 -17.26 -3.96 -2.65
CA LYS A 141 -17.28 -2.63 -3.25
C LYS A 141 -17.85 -1.57 -2.29
N TRP A 142 -18.92 -1.90 -1.56
CA TRP A 142 -19.57 -0.96 -0.66
C TRP A 142 -18.68 -0.62 0.54
N GLN A 143 -18.03 -1.62 1.14
CA GLN A 143 -17.06 -1.37 2.23
C GLN A 143 -15.85 -0.55 1.74
N MET A 144 -15.34 -0.86 0.54
CA MET A 144 -14.22 -0.13 -0.06
C MET A 144 -14.57 1.36 -0.28
N ASP A 145 -15.75 1.63 -0.84
CA ASP A 145 -16.23 3.01 -1.08
C ASP A 145 -16.43 3.77 0.24
N ILE A 146 -16.99 3.11 1.27
CA ILE A 146 -17.16 3.71 2.61
C ILE A 146 -15.82 4.04 3.24
N ALA A 147 -14.82 3.16 3.14
CA ALA A 147 -13.49 3.40 3.68
C ALA A 147 -12.89 4.69 3.11
N MET A 148 -13.09 4.92 1.81
CA MET A 148 -12.61 6.12 1.12
C MET A 148 -13.33 7.40 1.54
N GLY A 149 -14.61 7.32 1.91
CA GLY A 149 -15.33 8.45 2.51
C GLY A 149 -14.89 8.72 3.95
N GLN A 150 -14.84 7.68 4.78
CA GLN A 150 -14.56 7.82 6.22
C GLN A 150 -13.07 8.09 6.52
N ARG A 151 -12.13 7.75 5.64
CA ARG A 151 -10.72 8.17 5.80
C ARG A 151 -10.61 9.70 5.92
N GLY A 152 -11.39 10.46 5.14
CA GLY A 152 -11.40 11.92 5.18
C GLY A 152 -11.88 12.46 6.53
N MET A 153 -12.89 11.81 7.13
CA MET A 153 -13.38 12.12 8.47
C MET A 153 -12.29 11.88 9.53
N TYR A 154 -11.66 10.70 9.52
CA TYR A 154 -10.59 10.38 10.48
C TYR A 154 -9.37 11.27 10.33
N PHE A 155 -9.01 11.66 9.10
CA PHE A 155 -7.89 12.57 8.87
C PHE A 155 -8.18 13.97 9.42
N SER A 156 -9.40 14.47 9.25
CA SER A 156 -9.85 15.71 9.88
C SER A 156 -9.82 15.62 11.41
N MET A 157 -10.25 14.48 11.99
CA MET A 157 -10.15 14.25 13.43
C MET A 157 -8.69 14.32 13.94
N LEU A 158 -7.76 13.66 13.24
CA LEU A 158 -6.34 13.71 13.57
C LEU A 158 -5.79 15.14 13.52
N ARG A 159 -6.13 15.93 12.51
CA ARG A 159 -5.72 17.35 12.42
C ARG A 159 -6.24 18.18 13.59
N HIS A 160 -7.51 18.01 13.94
CA HIS A 160 -8.13 18.79 15.01
C HIS A 160 -7.77 18.30 16.42
N SER A 161 -7.19 17.11 16.56
CA SER A 161 -6.72 16.59 17.84
C SER A 161 -5.46 17.29 18.38
N GLY A 162 -4.70 17.97 17.52
CA GLY A 162 -3.39 18.51 17.85
C GLY A 162 -2.29 17.45 18.00
N ILE A 163 -2.57 16.17 17.71
CA ILE A 163 -1.61 15.08 17.87
C ILE A 163 -0.46 15.13 16.83
N LEU A 164 -0.65 15.87 15.73
CA LEU A 164 0.33 16.05 14.66
C LEU A 164 1.37 17.13 14.97
N GLU A 165 1.10 17.97 15.97
CA GLU A 165 1.94 19.11 16.33
C GLU A 165 3.27 18.69 16.96
N PRO A 166 4.31 19.54 16.87
CA PRO A 166 5.57 19.32 17.58
C PRO A 166 5.35 19.12 19.07
N ARG A 167 5.93 18.05 19.61
CA ARG A 167 5.93 17.78 21.05
C ARG A 167 7.36 17.63 21.53
N GLN A 168 7.70 18.35 22.60
CA GLN A 168 8.96 18.12 23.28
C GLN A 168 8.94 16.73 23.89
N MET A 169 9.71 15.80 23.31
CA MET A 169 10.02 14.55 23.97
C MET A 169 11.00 14.85 25.10
N SER A 170 10.60 14.59 26.34
CA SER A 170 11.57 14.52 27.43
C SER A 170 12.50 13.35 27.13
N THR A 171 13.77 13.62 26.82
CA THR A 171 14.77 12.56 26.73
C THR A 171 14.81 11.86 28.09
N PRO A 172 14.65 10.51 28.15
CA PRO A 172 14.74 9.80 29.40
C PRO A 172 16.09 10.05 30.05
N HIS A 173 16.12 10.88 31.09
CA HIS A 173 17.34 11.11 31.86
C HIS A 173 17.57 9.90 32.77
N LEU A 174 18.30 8.91 32.24
CA LEU A 174 18.64 7.67 32.94
C LEU A 174 19.42 7.91 34.26
N ASN A 175 20.02 9.09 34.43
CA ASN A 175 20.74 9.50 35.65
C ASN A 175 19.85 10.24 36.69
N GLY A 176 18.54 10.34 36.45
CA GLY A 176 17.60 10.95 37.39
C GLY A 176 17.17 10.00 38.52
N ASN A 177 16.47 10.53 39.53
CA ASN A 177 15.87 9.73 40.61
C ASN A 177 14.63 8.91 40.16
N THR A 178 14.25 8.99 38.88
CA THR A 178 13.06 8.30 38.37
C THR A 178 13.38 6.83 38.11
N PRO A 179 12.57 5.88 38.62
CA PRO A 179 12.76 4.45 38.33
C PRO A 179 12.72 4.16 36.82
N VAL A 180 13.63 3.29 36.36
CA VAL A 180 13.76 2.90 34.94
C VAL A 180 12.44 2.35 34.38
N ASP A 181 11.68 1.59 35.16
CA ASP A 181 10.35 1.10 34.78
C ASP A 181 9.35 2.21 34.46
N THR A 182 9.40 3.33 35.19
CA THR A 182 8.54 4.48 34.93
C THR A 182 8.96 5.18 33.65
N LEU A 183 10.27 5.42 33.47
CA LEU A 183 10.81 5.99 32.23
C LEU A 183 10.46 5.16 31.00
N TRP A 184 10.60 3.83 31.11
CA TRP A 184 10.28 2.91 30.02
C TRP A 184 8.79 2.92 29.67
N ARG A 185 7.89 2.91 30.67
CA ARG A 185 6.44 3.00 30.42
C ARG A 185 6.03 4.30 29.74
N ASP A 186 6.56 5.43 30.20
CA ASP A 186 6.29 6.74 29.60
C ASP A 186 6.82 6.79 28.16
N TRP A 187 8.01 6.25 27.93
CA TRP A 187 8.59 6.12 26.59
C TRP A 187 7.72 5.26 25.66
N ILE A 188 7.25 4.09 26.11
CA ILE A 188 6.35 3.22 25.33
C ILE A 188 5.07 3.94 24.95
N GLN A 189 4.50 4.75 25.85
CA GLN A 189 3.30 5.52 25.54
C GLN A 189 3.57 6.58 24.46
N GLN A 190 4.71 7.28 24.55
CA GLN A 190 5.09 8.29 23.56
C GLN A 190 5.40 7.67 22.20
N GLU A 191 6.22 6.62 22.18
CA GLU A 191 6.58 5.87 20.98
C GLU A 191 5.34 5.25 20.31
N GLY A 192 4.42 4.68 21.11
CA GLY A 192 3.17 4.13 20.63
C GLY A 192 2.21 5.15 20.02
N ARG A 193 2.30 6.44 20.40
CA ARG A 193 1.60 7.55 19.75
C ARG A 193 2.25 7.91 18.43
N SER A 194 3.58 8.07 18.41
CA SER A 194 4.35 8.35 17.19
C SER A 194 4.09 7.30 16.11
N ARG A 195 4.22 6.02 16.45
CA ARG A 195 3.96 4.92 15.52
C ARG A 195 2.53 4.91 14.99
N LEU A 196 1.55 5.25 15.82
CA LEU A 196 0.14 5.35 15.40
C LEU A 196 -0.07 6.50 14.40
N ILE A 197 0.45 7.69 14.68
CA ILE A 197 0.36 8.86 13.80
C ILE A 197 0.95 8.52 12.43
N TYR A 198 2.15 7.96 12.42
CA TYR A 198 2.83 7.67 11.16
C TYR A 198 2.28 6.43 10.46
N SER A 199 1.60 5.51 11.16
CA SER A 199 0.81 4.46 10.52
C SER A 199 -0.36 5.05 9.71
N TRP A 200 -0.98 6.14 10.17
CA TRP A 200 -2.01 6.85 9.39
C TRP A 200 -1.42 7.48 8.11
N VAL A 201 -0.20 8.00 8.15
CA VAL A 201 0.52 8.48 6.95
C VAL A 201 0.74 7.35 5.95
N MET A 202 1.12 6.17 6.43
CA MET A 202 1.32 5.00 5.59
C MET A 202 0.02 4.54 4.92
N VAL A 203 -1.11 4.59 5.64
CA VAL A 203 -2.43 4.26 5.09
C VAL A 203 -2.90 5.32 4.08
N ASP A 204 -2.69 6.61 4.36
CA ASP A 204 -2.96 7.67 3.38
C ASP A 204 -2.19 7.44 2.07
N GLN A 205 -0.92 7.07 2.20
CA GLN A 205 -0.07 6.75 1.06
C GLN A 205 -0.60 5.55 0.25
N ASP A 206 -0.90 4.43 0.92
CA ASP A 206 -1.41 3.21 0.27
C ASP A 206 -2.70 3.51 -0.50
N LEU A 207 -3.69 4.08 0.20
CA LEU A 207 -5.01 4.32 -0.40
C LEU A 207 -4.91 5.31 -1.54
N SER A 208 -4.11 6.37 -1.41
CA SER A 208 -3.98 7.38 -2.45
C SER A 208 -3.25 6.85 -3.69
N LEU A 209 -2.24 6.00 -3.53
CA LEU A 209 -1.54 5.38 -4.65
C LEU A 209 -2.48 4.52 -5.50
N PHE A 210 -3.25 3.64 -4.87
CA PHE A 210 -4.09 2.70 -5.59
C PHE A 210 -5.38 3.30 -6.18
N HIS A 211 -5.76 4.50 -5.73
CA HIS A 211 -6.90 5.25 -6.26
C HIS A 211 -6.49 6.42 -7.17
N ASP A 212 -5.22 6.49 -7.58
CA ASP A 212 -4.66 7.53 -8.46
C ASP A 212 -4.96 8.96 -7.95
N SER A 213 -4.97 9.13 -6.63
CA SER A 213 -5.17 10.42 -5.95
C SER A 213 -3.90 10.88 -5.24
N ALA A 214 -3.77 12.17 -5.02
CA ALA A 214 -2.71 12.67 -4.14
C ALA A 214 -2.99 12.24 -2.69
N PRO A 215 -1.96 11.90 -1.90
CA PRO A 215 -2.09 11.79 -0.45
C PRO A 215 -2.80 13.01 0.14
N LEU A 216 -3.69 12.77 1.09
CA LEU A 216 -4.52 13.82 1.69
C LEU A 216 -3.78 14.61 2.75
N PHE A 217 -2.75 14.04 3.39
CA PHE A 217 -1.88 14.78 4.28
C PHE A 217 -0.74 15.46 3.50
N SER A 218 -0.33 16.64 3.97
CA SER A 218 0.93 17.27 3.59
C SER A 218 2.03 16.89 4.57
N VAL A 219 3.25 16.71 4.06
CA VAL A 219 4.46 16.49 4.88
C VAL A 219 4.67 17.60 5.91
N THR A 220 4.23 18.82 5.61
CA THR A 220 4.36 19.99 6.49
C THR A 220 3.43 19.95 7.71
N GLU A 221 2.45 19.05 7.74
CA GLU A 221 1.52 18.90 8.87
C GLU A 221 2.12 18.05 10.00
N PHE A 222 3.19 17.29 9.72
CA PHE A 222 3.75 16.34 10.67
C PHE A 222 4.97 16.92 11.38
N GLY A 223 4.69 17.65 12.47
CA GLY A 223 5.70 18.07 13.45
C GLY A 223 5.91 17.03 14.56
N ALA A 224 5.06 16.01 14.65
CA ALA A 224 5.11 14.99 15.69
C ALA A 224 6.44 14.19 15.67
N PRO A 225 6.95 13.78 16.85
CA PRO A 225 8.14 12.95 16.97
C PRO A 225 8.20 11.70 16.09
N MET A 226 9.27 11.52 15.33
CA MET A 226 9.51 10.28 14.57
C MET A 226 9.66 9.05 15.48
N PRO A 227 9.17 7.87 15.06
CA PRO A 227 9.38 6.62 15.79
C PRO A 227 10.86 6.27 15.92
N ASP A 228 11.22 5.68 17.05
CA ASP A 228 12.58 5.24 17.36
C ASP A 228 12.92 3.87 16.73
N ALA A 229 14.13 3.38 16.99
CA ALA A 229 14.58 2.05 16.56
C ALA A 229 13.62 0.94 17.03
N ASP A 230 13.30 0.02 16.13
CA ASP A 230 12.39 -1.10 16.41
C ASP A 230 12.89 -2.01 17.54
N SER A 231 14.21 -2.07 17.75
CA SER A 231 14.82 -2.82 18.85
C SER A 231 14.42 -2.29 20.24
N LEU A 232 14.27 -0.97 20.37
CA LEU A 232 13.75 -0.35 21.61
C LEU A 232 12.27 -0.65 21.80
N TRP A 233 11.49 -0.63 20.72
CA TRP A 233 10.06 -0.93 20.74
C TRP A 233 9.76 -2.40 21.10
N GLN A 234 10.68 -3.30 20.71
CA GLN A 234 10.59 -4.74 20.95
C GLN A 234 11.19 -5.20 22.28
N SER A 235 11.87 -4.32 23.03
CA SER A 235 12.44 -4.66 24.33
C SER A 235 11.36 -5.22 25.27
N LYS A 236 11.66 -6.31 25.99
CA LYS A 236 10.68 -7.06 26.78
C LYS A 236 10.50 -6.54 28.20
N ASN A 237 11.51 -5.83 28.70
CA ASN A 237 11.52 -5.28 30.06
C ASN A 237 12.32 -3.96 30.11
N ALA A 238 12.21 -3.24 31.22
CA ALA A 238 12.81 -1.92 31.42
C ALA A 238 14.35 -1.94 31.39
N THR A 239 14.95 -3.01 31.91
CA THR A 239 16.41 -3.18 31.94
C THR A 239 16.97 -3.35 30.53
N GLU A 240 16.41 -4.28 29.76
CA GLU A 240 16.77 -4.48 28.35
C GLU A 240 16.59 -3.19 27.54
N TRP A 241 15.47 -2.48 27.73
CA TRP A 241 15.24 -1.20 27.07
C TRP A 241 16.30 -0.16 27.43
N SER A 242 16.68 -0.05 28.72
CA SER A 242 17.69 0.92 29.16
C SER A 242 19.06 0.65 28.56
N GLU A 243 19.48 -0.62 28.54
CA GLU A 243 20.76 -1.04 27.94
C GLU A 243 20.78 -0.74 26.45
N MET A 244 19.72 -1.12 25.73
CA MET A 244 19.55 -0.83 24.31
C MET A 244 19.46 0.67 24.04
N PHE A 245 18.80 1.44 24.90
CA PHE A 245 18.65 2.88 24.76
C PHE A 245 20.02 3.57 24.80
N SER A 246 20.89 3.15 25.73
CA SER A 246 22.26 3.65 25.80
C SER A 246 23.07 3.30 24.55
N GLN A 247 22.93 2.09 23.99
CA GLN A 247 23.64 1.68 22.78
C GLN A 247 23.16 2.42 21.52
N VAL A 248 21.84 2.56 21.36
CA VAL A 248 21.24 3.24 20.19
C VAL A 248 21.55 4.74 20.23
N HIS A 249 21.66 5.32 21.43
CA HIS A 249 21.90 6.75 21.63
C HIS A 249 23.30 7.05 22.20
N GLU A 250 24.28 6.17 21.98
CA GLU A 250 25.58 6.27 22.65
C GLU A 250 26.31 7.57 22.28
N PHE A 251 26.59 8.39 23.30
CA PHE A 251 27.26 9.68 23.19
C PHE A 251 28.73 9.49 22.80
N SER A 252 29.09 9.77 21.56
CA SER A 252 30.49 9.84 21.18
C SER A 252 31.18 11.04 21.86
N ASN A 253 32.15 10.78 22.76
CA ASN A 253 33.11 11.73 23.35
C ASN A 253 32.63 12.77 24.37
N GLY A 254 31.67 12.46 25.26
CA GLY A 254 31.50 13.20 26.53
C GLY A 254 31.03 14.67 26.43
N TYR A 255 30.76 15.17 25.23
CA TYR A 255 29.89 16.31 24.99
C TYR A 255 28.52 15.75 24.60
N PRO A 256 27.38 16.39 24.99
CA PRO A 256 26.19 16.23 24.17
C PRO A 256 26.63 16.80 22.83
N SER A 257 27.00 15.95 21.87
CA SER A 257 27.36 16.49 20.59
C SER A 257 26.12 17.26 20.16
N ILE A 258 26.36 18.52 19.80
CA ILE A 258 25.43 19.34 19.04
C ILE A 258 25.03 18.60 17.73
N ASN A 259 25.68 17.45 17.48
CA ASN A 259 25.57 16.47 16.41
C ASN A 259 25.50 15.01 16.95
N SER A 260 24.90 14.72 18.12
CA SER A 260 24.78 13.36 18.69
C SER A 260 23.63 12.59 18.04
N GLY A 261 23.64 12.41 16.72
CA GLY A 261 22.65 11.56 16.03
C GLY A 261 21.21 11.84 16.44
N ALA A 262 20.90 13.12 16.72
CA ALA A 262 19.58 13.55 17.13
C ALA A 262 18.64 13.18 15.99
N ARG A 263 17.79 12.18 16.26
CA ARG A 263 16.73 11.70 15.38
C ARG A 263 16.09 12.88 14.64
N PRO A 264 15.69 12.70 13.36
CA PRO A 264 14.85 13.71 12.74
C PRO A 264 13.66 13.94 13.65
N LEU A 265 13.48 15.18 14.10
CA LEU A 265 12.49 15.50 15.13
C LEU A 265 11.08 15.19 14.63
N SER A 266 10.89 15.19 13.32
CA SER A 266 9.62 15.01 12.65
C SER A 266 9.81 14.49 11.23
N LEU A 267 8.72 14.08 10.58
CA LEU A 267 8.77 13.72 9.16
C LEU A 267 9.12 14.93 8.29
N GLN A 268 8.70 16.13 8.69
CA GLN A 268 9.09 17.37 8.02
C GLN A 268 10.61 17.56 8.05
N ASP A 269 11.25 17.34 9.21
CA ASP A 269 12.71 17.46 9.34
C ASP A 269 13.46 16.36 8.61
N LEU A 270 12.97 15.11 8.67
CA LEU A 270 13.54 13.99 7.91
C LEU A 270 13.53 14.30 6.41
N PHE A 271 12.40 14.80 5.90
CA PHE A 271 12.27 15.15 4.49
C PHE A 271 13.15 16.34 4.11
N ARG A 272 13.36 17.31 5.00
CA ARG A 272 14.32 18.41 4.79
C ARG A 272 15.75 17.89 4.63
N HIS A 273 16.24 17.07 5.57
CA HIS A 273 17.56 16.44 5.45
C HIS A 273 17.68 15.54 4.20
N PHE A 274 16.57 14.90 3.82
CA PHE A 274 16.50 14.20 2.55
C PHE A 274 16.65 15.17 1.38
N LEU A 275 15.96 16.30 1.31
CA LEU A 275 16.13 17.25 0.21
C LEU A 275 17.54 17.85 0.14
N ASP A 276 18.14 18.17 1.29
CA ASP A 276 19.42 18.88 1.40
C ASP A 276 20.67 18.00 1.19
N ASP A 277 20.50 16.70 0.93
CA ASP A 277 21.60 15.72 0.83
C ASP A 277 22.44 15.52 2.09
N GLU A 278 21.79 15.68 3.24
CA GLU A 278 22.45 15.63 4.53
C GLU A 278 22.34 14.27 5.23
N ILE A 279 21.42 13.38 4.82
CA ILE A 279 21.20 12.09 5.50
C ILE A 279 22.48 11.27 5.62
N ILE A 280 23.25 11.16 4.54
CA ILE A 280 24.50 10.39 4.52
C ILE A 280 25.61 11.16 5.24
N ALA A 281 25.71 12.47 4.99
CA ALA A 281 26.76 13.31 5.55
C ALA A 281 26.66 13.45 7.08
N LEU A 282 25.45 13.45 7.62
CA LEU A 282 25.15 13.51 9.05
C LEU A 282 24.97 12.11 9.67
N GLU A 283 25.20 11.05 8.90
CA GLU A 283 25.07 9.65 9.34
C GLU A 283 23.72 9.33 10.01
N ILE A 284 22.63 9.90 9.50
CA ILE A 284 21.28 9.72 10.08
C ILE A 284 20.83 8.27 9.85
N PRO A 285 20.64 7.46 10.91
CA PRO A 285 20.21 6.08 10.75
C PRO A 285 18.73 6.02 10.31
N LEU A 286 18.46 5.33 9.21
CA LEU A 286 17.11 5.16 8.69
C LEU A 286 16.56 3.77 9.00
N THR A 287 15.42 3.71 9.69
CA THR A 287 14.63 2.49 9.87
C THR A 287 13.83 2.18 8.60
N PRO A 288 13.27 0.97 8.43
CA PRO A 288 12.29 0.70 7.37
C PRO A 288 11.09 1.66 7.41
N MET A 289 10.64 2.07 8.59
CA MET A 289 9.56 3.05 8.71
C MET A 289 9.98 4.44 8.21
N HIS A 290 11.22 4.87 8.44
CA HIS A 290 11.75 6.12 7.86
C HIS A 290 11.77 6.08 6.33
N HIS A 291 12.22 4.97 5.74
CA HIS A 291 12.18 4.76 4.29
C HIS A 291 10.75 4.84 3.76
N ARG A 292 9.81 4.17 4.43
CA ARG A 292 8.39 4.20 4.08
C ARG A 292 7.86 5.63 4.03
N LEU A 293 8.13 6.41 5.07
CA LEU A 293 7.58 7.77 5.23
C LEU A 293 8.21 8.77 4.25
N LEU A 294 9.48 8.59 3.85
CA LEU A 294 10.10 9.41 2.81
C LEU A 294 9.42 9.26 1.44
N LEU A 295 8.82 8.09 1.15
CA LEU A 295 8.08 7.90 -0.11
C LEU A 295 6.77 8.71 -0.15
N HIS A 296 6.18 9.10 0.98
CA HIS A 296 4.91 9.82 1.03
C HIS A 296 4.96 11.18 0.30
N PRO A 297 5.88 12.12 0.64
CA PRO A 297 6.00 13.38 -0.11
C PRO A 297 6.45 13.19 -1.56
N LEU A 298 7.28 12.17 -1.84
CA LEU A 298 7.71 11.85 -3.22
C LEU A 298 6.51 11.42 -4.08
N GLN A 299 5.65 10.54 -3.55
CA GLN A 299 4.42 10.12 -4.21
C GLN A 299 3.48 11.29 -4.46
N THR A 300 3.34 12.21 -3.49
CA THR A 300 2.55 13.43 -3.66
C THR A 300 3.03 14.25 -4.85
N MET A 301 4.34 14.48 -4.96
CA MET A 301 4.91 15.24 -6.08
C MET A 301 4.73 14.53 -7.42
N VAL A 302 4.98 13.22 -7.50
CA VAL A 302 4.72 12.44 -8.73
C VAL A 302 3.26 12.58 -9.14
N CYS A 303 2.32 12.35 -8.22
CA CYS A 303 0.90 12.43 -8.51
C CYS A 303 0.49 13.82 -9.02
N GLN A 304 0.94 14.89 -8.35
CA GLN A 304 0.64 16.27 -8.74
C GLN A 304 1.17 16.60 -10.14
N TYR A 305 2.40 16.21 -10.47
CA TYR A 305 2.95 16.47 -11.80
C TYR A 305 2.29 15.62 -12.89
N CYS A 306 1.98 14.36 -12.63
CA CYS A 306 1.24 13.51 -13.56
C CYS A 306 -0.19 14.05 -13.82
N GLN A 307 -0.89 14.49 -12.77
CA GLN A 307 -2.21 15.13 -12.91
C GLN A 307 -2.11 16.44 -13.70
N LEU A 308 -1.13 17.30 -13.42
CA LEU A 308 -0.92 18.53 -14.19
C LEU A 308 -0.59 18.23 -15.66
N LEU A 309 0.19 17.18 -15.94
CA LEU A 309 0.48 16.74 -17.31
C LEU A 309 -0.78 16.35 -18.07
N SER A 310 -1.76 15.73 -17.39
CA SER A 310 -3.05 15.35 -17.99
C SER A 310 -3.94 16.55 -18.37
N CYS A 311 -3.67 17.74 -17.82
CA CYS A 311 -4.44 18.95 -18.12
C CYS A 311 -3.98 19.67 -19.41
N PHE A 312 -2.79 19.39 -19.93
CA PHE A 312 -2.32 20.05 -21.15
C PHE A 312 -3.09 19.55 -22.38
N SER A 313 -3.52 20.49 -23.22
CA SER A 313 -4.18 20.14 -24.49
C SER A 313 -3.18 19.61 -25.52
N ASP A 314 -3.61 18.60 -26.28
CA ASP A 314 -2.91 18.11 -27.47
C ASP A 314 -2.90 19.15 -28.64
N SER A 315 -3.63 20.26 -28.51
CA SER A 315 -3.77 21.27 -29.56
C SER A 315 -2.59 22.25 -29.62
N MET A 316 -1.86 22.23 -30.74
CA MET A 316 -0.71 23.10 -31.02
C MET A 316 -1.07 24.59 -31.26
N VAL A 317 -2.36 24.96 -31.22
CA VAL A 317 -2.86 26.25 -31.75
C VAL A 317 -2.70 27.44 -30.77
N SER A 318 -2.28 27.21 -29.51
CA SER A 318 -2.24 28.28 -28.48
C SER A 318 -0.83 28.68 -28.01
N ARG A 319 0.16 28.75 -28.91
CA ARG A 319 1.57 29.06 -28.53
C ARG A 319 1.96 30.53 -28.48
N GLN A 320 1.01 31.47 -28.57
CA GLN A 320 1.32 32.91 -28.63
C GLN A 320 1.13 33.69 -27.30
N ARG A 321 0.87 33.04 -26.17
CA ARG A 321 0.77 33.74 -24.88
C ARG A 321 2.10 33.68 -24.12
N SER A 322 2.73 34.84 -23.90
CA SER A 322 3.94 34.92 -23.10
C SER A 322 3.61 34.51 -21.65
N ARG A 323 4.44 33.61 -21.07
CA ARG A 323 4.37 33.09 -19.67
C ARG A 323 3.43 31.90 -19.39
N ALA A 324 3.06 31.08 -20.37
CA ALA A 324 2.32 29.84 -20.10
C ALA A 324 3.24 28.74 -19.51
N VAL A 325 2.79 28.06 -18.44
CA VAL A 325 3.37 26.78 -17.99
C VAL A 325 3.17 25.76 -19.10
N THR A 326 4.17 24.90 -19.34
CA THR A 326 4.15 23.95 -20.47
C THR A 326 4.26 22.51 -19.99
N ALA A 327 3.80 21.59 -20.83
CA ALA A 327 4.01 20.16 -20.61
C ALA A 327 5.50 19.80 -20.57
N ALA A 328 6.36 20.53 -21.32
CA ALA A 328 7.81 20.31 -21.29
C ALA A 328 8.41 20.71 -19.94
N SER A 329 8.11 21.91 -19.43
CA SER A 329 8.60 22.36 -18.11
C SER A 329 8.08 21.48 -16.97
N THR A 330 6.86 20.94 -17.10
CA THR A 330 6.29 20.03 -16.10
C THR A 330 6.98 18.66 -16.11
N ARG A 331 7.36 18.14 -17.29
CA ARG A 331 8.17 16.92 -17.39
C ARG A 331 9.54 17.06 -16.72
N VAL A 332 10.21 18.19 -16.90
CA VAL A 332 11.49 18.46 -16.21
C VAL A 332 11.32 18.41 -14.69
N ARG A 333 10.22 18.93 -14.14
CA ARG A 333 9.94 18.82 -12.70
C ARG A 333 9.67 17.38 -12.25
N LEU A 334 9.03 16.58 -13.10
CA LEU A 334 8.85 15.15 -12.83
C LEU A 334 10.20 14.40 -12.84
N GLU A 335 11.10 14.73 -13.76
CA GLU A 335 12.46 14.18 -13.83
C GLU A 335 13.30 14.55 -12.57
N GLU A 336 13.13 15.75 -12.03
CA GLU A 336 13.72 16.14 -10.73
C GLU A 336 13.21 15.22 -9.60
N VAL A 337 11.91 14.89 -9.59
CA VAL A 337 11.33 13.96 -8.60
C VAL A 337 11.80 12.53 -8.84
N GLN A 338 11.97 12.09 -10.09
CA GLN A 338 12.59 10.79 -10.41
C GLN A 338 14.03 10.71 -9.89
N SER A 339 14.78 11.81 -9.93
CA SER A 339 16.12 11.89 -9.34
C SER A 339 16.08 11.73 -7.81
N LEU A 340 15.07 12.31 -7.15
CA LEU A 340 14.84 12.10 -5.72
C LEU A 340 14.44 10.64 -5.43
N LEU A 341 13.59 10.01 -6.25
CA LEU A 341 13.25 8.59 -6.13
C LEU A 341 14.51 7.72 -6.25
N GLN A 342 15.39 8.00 -7.22
CA GLN A 342 16.66 7.29 -7.34
C GLN A 342 17.51 7.42 -6.08
N ARG A 343 17.58 8.62 -5.50
CA ARG A 343 18.29 8.85 -4.24
C ARG A 343 17.67 8.09 -3.05
N TRP A 344 16.35 7.99 -3.00
CA TRP A 344 15.68 7.13 -2.02
C TRP A 344 16.10 5.66 -2.19
N PHE A 345 16.19 5.18 -3.44
CA PHE A 345 16.59 3.81 -3.73
C PHE A 345 18.04 3.53 -3.30
N GLU A 346 18.96 4.48 -3.50
CA GLU A 346 20.34 4.38 -3.02
C GLU A 346 20.43 4.27 -1.48
N LEU A 347 19.58 5.00 -0.75
CA LEU A 347 19.48 4.87 0.71
C LEU A 347 18.95 3.48 1.10
N ALA A 348 17.93 2.99 0.39
CA ALA A 348 17.40 1.64 0.59
C ALA A 348 18.46 0.56 0.33
N GLU A 349 19.26 0.68 -0.73
CA GLU A 349 20.35 -0.25 -1.01
C GLU A 349 21.41 -0.27 0.09
N ARG A 350 21.79 0.90 0.61
CA ARG A 350 22.71 1.00 1.76
C ARG A 350 22.14 0.28 2.99
N TYR A 351 20.85 0.47 3.27
CA TYR A 351 20.18 -0.24 4.36
C TYR A 351 20.23 -1.75 4.16
N MET A 352 19.89 -2.25 2.97
CA MET A 352 19.85 -3.68 2.65
C MET A 352 21.22 -4.37 2.62
N LYS A 353 22.31 -3.63 2.41
CA LYS A 353 23.68 -4.17 2.49
C LYS A 353 24.09 -4.53 3.91
N ILE A 354 23.50 -3.89 4.92
CA ILE A 354 23.89 -4.03 6.33
C ILE A 354 22.83 -4.80 7.13
N ASN A 355 21.57 -4.76 6.70
CA ASN A 355 20.43 -5.32 7.43
C ASN A 355 19.71 -6.41 6.64
N LEU A 356 19.17 -7.39 7.34
CA LEU A 356 18.23 -8.35 6.76
C LEU A 356 16.95 -7.62 6.33
N VAL A 357 16.47 -7.94 5.13
CA VAL A 357 15.27 -7.32 4.56
C VAL A 357 14.03 -7.87 5.26
N CYS A 358 13.39 -7.06 6.10
CA CYS A 358 12.13 -7.41 6.75
C CYS A 358 10.93 -7.20 5.80
N PRO A 359 9.74 -7.76 6.11
CA PRO A 359 8.55 -7.61 5.27
C PRO A 359 8.15 -6.16 5.00
N LEU A 360 8.29 -5.26 5.98
CA LEU A 360 8.03 -3.83 5.80
C LEU A 360 8.98 -3.22 4.75
N MET A 361 10.26 -3.59 4.76
CA MET A 361 11.21 -3.11 3.76
C MET A 361 10.89 -3.66 2.37
N GLN A 362 10.48 -4.92 2.25
CA GLN A 362 9.99 -5.47 0.97
C GLN A 362 8.76 -4.69 0.47
N ALA A 363 7.81 -4.36 1.35
CA ALA A 363 6.64 -3.55 1.01
C ALA A 363 7.03 -2.13 0.57
N ASN A 364 8.03 -1.53 1.21
CA ASN A 364 8.58 -0.22 0.81
C ASN A 364 9.17 -0.25 -0.59
N LEU A 365 9.91 -1.30 -0.94
CA LEU A 365 10.48 -1.46 -2.29
C LEU A 365 9.37 -1.60 -3.33
N VAL A 366 8.32 -2.38 -3.06
CA VAL A 366 7.16 -2.47 -3.97
C VAL A 366 6.49 -1.10 -4.11
N MET A 367 6.30 -0.36 -3.03
CA MET A 367 5.72 0.98 -3.07
C MET A 367 6.60 1.97 -3.82
N PHE A 368 7.92 1.89 -3.67
CA PHE A 368 8.87 2.64 -4.48
C PHE A 368 8.69 2.34 -5.98
N HIS A 369 8.68 1.07 -6.38
CA HIS A 369 8.49 0.72 -7.78
C HIS A 369 7.12 1.14 -8.31
N LEU A 370 6.05 1.09 -7.50
CA LEU A 370 4.73 1.59 -7.89
C LEU A 370 4.71 3.11 -8.08
N VAL A 371 5.37 3.87 -7.19
CA VAL A 371 5.49 5.34 -7.32
C VAL A 371 6.30 5.70 -8.57
N SER A 372 7.43 5.05 -8.81
CA SER A 372 8.23 5.25 -10.01
C SER A 372 7.48 4.83 -11.28
N LEU A 373 6.70 3.74 -11.22
CA LEU A 373 5.85 3.31 -12.34
C LEU A 373 4.81 4.38 -12.69
N ASN A 374 4.21 5.05 -11.71
CA ASN A 374 3.29 6.17 -11.93
C ASN A 374 3.98 7.42 -12.54
N ALA A 375 5.31 7.55 -12.42
CA ALA A 375 6.05 8.65 -13.05
C ALA A 375 6.23 8.42 -14.56
N VAL A 376 6.15 7.16 -15.02
CA VAL A 376 6.36 6.78 -16.43
C VAL A 376 5.13 6.18 -17.11
N THR A 377 4.00 6.13 -16.41
CA THR A 377 2.74 5.60 -16.93
C THR A 377 1.55 6.49 -16.55
N ASN A 378 0.50 6.42 -17.35
CA ASN A 378 -0.81 7.01 -17.07
C ASN A 378 -1.81 5.88 -16.83
N PHE A 379 -1.89 5.44 -15.57
CA PHE A 379 -2.71 4.30 -15.20
C PHE A 379 -4.22 4.48 -15.49
N PRO A 380 -4.83 5.66 -15.27
CA PRO A 380 -6.21 5.91 -15.71
C PRO A 380 -6.45 5.65 -17.20
N GLU A 381 -5.51 6.03 -18.07
CA GLU A 381 -5.62 5.76 -19.52
C GLU A 381 -5.42 4.27 -19.84
N ILE A 382 -4.52 3.58 -19.12
CA ILE A 382 -4.35 2.12 -19.23
C ILE A 382 -5.65 1.39 -18.87
N GLU A 383 -6.33 1.80 -17.79
CA GLU A 383 -7.60 1.17 -17.43
C GLU A 383 -8.73 1.50 -18.40
N ARG A 384 -8.75 2.71 -18.98
CA ARG A 384 -9.69 3.07 -20.05
C ARG A 384 -9.50 2.18 -21.27
N LEU A 385 -8.25 1.94 -21.66
CA LEU A 385 -7.91 0.99 -22.72
C LEU A 385 -8.37 -0.43 -22.37
N ALA A 386 -8.13 -0.90 -21.15
CA ALA A 386 -8.59 -2.21 -20.69
C ALA A 386 -10.13 -2.36 -20.68
N ARG A 387 -10.87 -1.26 -20.53
CA ARG A 387 -12.34 -1.21 -20.64
C ARG A 387 -12.85 -1.01 -22.07
N ARG A 388 -11.95 -0.94 -23.07
CA ARG A 388 -12.24 -0.64 -24.47
C ARG A 388 -13.02 0.68 -24.65
N GLU A 389 -12.75 1.67 -23.80
CA GLU A 389 -13.37 3.00 -23.91
C GLU A 389 -12.74 3.80 -25.05
N GLY A 390 -13.51 4.08 -26.11
CA GLY A 390 -13.06 4.96 -27.21
C GLY A 390 -12.03 4.32 -28.15
N VAL A 391 -12.07 2.99 -28.29
CA VAL A 391 -11.19 2.21 -29.18
C VAL A 391 -11.98 1.75 -30.41
N ASP A 392 -11.52 2.11 -31.61
CA ASP A 392 -12.11 1.70 -32.89
C ASP A 392 -11.27 0.59 -33.59
N ASP A 393 -10.43 -0.12 -32.83
CA ASP A 393 -9.56 -1.24 -33.22
C ASP A 393 -8.56 -0.96 -34.37
N THR A 394 -8.25 0.30 -34.67
CA THR A 394 -7.22 0.63 -35.67
C THR A 394 -5.81 0.65 -35.07
N TYR A 395 -4.83 0.07 -35.79
CA TYR A 395 -3.42 0.03 -35.34
C TYR A 395 -2.84 1.42 -35.02
N GLN A 396 -3.15 2.44 -35.84
CA GLN A 396 -2.66 3.80 -35.62
C GLN A 396 -3.22 4.43 -34.34
N GLN A 397 -4.49 4.18 -34.03
CA GLN A 397 -5.11 4.63 -32.78
C GLN A 397 -4.53 3.86 -31.59
N MET A 398 -4.30 2.55 -31.72
CA MET A 398 -3.67 1.73 -30.68
C MET A 398 -2.27 2.27 -30.32
N LEU A 399 -1.43 2.56 -31.32
CA LEU A 399 -0.11 3.18 -31.08
C LEU A 399 -0.20 4.56 -30.42
N TRP A 400 -1.23 5.34 -30.75
CA TRP A 400 -1.46 6.64 -30.14
C TRP A 400 -1.93 6.53 -28.68
N ILE A 401 -2.86 5.62 -28.38
CA ILE A 401 -3.32 5.34 -27.01
C ILE A 401 -2.15 4.78 -26.19
N HIS A 402 -1.34 3.88 -26.76
CA HIS A 402 -0.15 3.34 -26.09
C HIS A 402 0.80 4.46 -25.64
N LYS A 403 1.09 5.44 -26.50
CA LYS A 403 1.91 6.62 -26.15
C LYS A 403 1.29 7.51 -25.07
N LYS A 404 -0.03 7.46 -24.89
CA LYS A 404 -0.71 8.13 -23.75
C LYS A 404 -0.60 7.33 -22.46
N CYS A 405 -0.53 6.00 -22.57
CA CYS A 405 -0.45 5.08 -21.46
C CYS A 405 0.95 4.97 -20.86
N ILE A 406 1.99 4.88 -21.70
CA ILE A 406 3.37 4.61 -21.28
C ILE A 406 4.30 5.64 -21.93
N SER A 407 4.97 6.45 -21.11
CA SER A 407 5.95 7.43 -21.59
C SER A 407 7.35 6.84 -21.72
N ASP A 408 7.71 5.91 -20.83
CA ASP A 408 8.97 5.16 -20.89
C ASP A 408 8.70 3.66 -20.72
N VAL A 409 8.79 2.92 -21.82
CA VAL A 409 8.51 1.48 -21.86
C VAL A 409 9.52 0.67 -21.04
N HIS A 410 10.82 1.01 -21.08
CA HIS A 410 11.81 0.15 -20.41
C HIS A 410 11.78 0.37 -18.90
N GLU A 411 11.60 1.61 -18.44
CA GLU A 411 11.37 1.87 -17.02
C GLU A 411 10.07 1.21 -16.55
N ALA A 412 8.99 1.30 -17.34
CA ALA A 412 7.71 0.69 -16.98
C ALA A 412 7.82 -0.84 -16.84
N ILE A 413 8.46 -1.54 -17.80
CA ILE A 413 8.68 -2.99 -17.74
C ILE A 413 9.62 -3.35 -16.58
N PHE A 414 10.68 -2.56 -16.35
CA PHE A 414 11.58 -2.75 -15.22
C PHE A 414 10.85 -2.67 -13.88
N HIS A 415 10.10 -1.61 -13.63
CA HIS A 415 9.34 -1.44 -12.38
C HIS A 415 8.27 -2.53 -12.23
N ALA A 416 7.55 -2.88 -13.29
CA ALA A 416 6.57 -3.98 -13.26
C ALA A 416 7.22 -5.32 -12.91
N GLY A 417 8.35 -5.66 -13.53
CA GLY A 417 9.11 -6.88 -13.23
C GLY A 417 9.61 -6.94 -11.79
N GLN A 418 10.13 -5.83 -11.26
CA GLN A 418 10.57 -5.76 -9.86
C GLN A 418 9.39 -5.89 -8.88
N ILE A 419 8.21 -5.35 -9.19
CA ILE A 419 6.99 -5.55 -8.38
C ILE A 419 6.64 -7.03 -8.31
N LEU A 420 6.59 -7.72 -9.47
CA LEU A 420 6.30 -9.17 -9.52
C LEU A 420 7.34 -9.96 -8.72
N LYS A 421 8.63 -9.69 -8.92
CA LYS A 421 9.73 -10.32 -8.19
C LYS A 421 9.55 -10.22 -6.68
N ILE A 422 9.43 -9.00 -6.16
CA ILE A 422 9.43 -8.75 -4.71
C ILE A 422 8.19 -9.37 -4.06
N ILE A 423 7.02 -9.30 -4.70
CA ILE A 423 5.79 -9.93 -4.15
C ILE A 423 5.91 -11.45 -4.11
N ARG A 424 6.56 -12.06 -5.11
CA ARG A 424 6.81 -13.51 -5.13
C ARG A 424 7.84 -13.94 -4.07
N GLU A 425 8.82 -13.09 -3.79
CA GLU A 425 9.81 -13.29 -2.71
C GLU A 425 9.19 -13.15 -1.30
N MET A 426 8.07 -12.42 -1.15
CA MET A 426 7.36 -12.33 0.13
C MET A 426 6.68 -13.66 0.49
N PRO A 427 6.80 -14.14 1.74
CA PRO A 427 6.05 -15.30 2.20
C PRO A 427 4.54 -15.12 2.02
N LYS A 428 3.84 -16.15 1.53
CA LYS A 428 2.42 -16.10 1.13
C LYS A 428 1.50 -15.52 2.20
N GLY A 429 1.70 -15.89 3.47
CA GLY A 429 0.91 -15.43 4.62
C GLY A 429 1.31 -14.07 5.19
N ILE A 430 2.30 -13.38 4.58
CA ILE A 430 2.90 -12.14 5.08
C ILE A 430 2.89 -11.06 3.98
N ARG A 431 2.01 -11.16 2.98
CA ARG A 431 1.89 -10.13 1.95
C ARG A 431 1.01 -8.95 2.45
N PRO A 432 1.35 -7.68 2.13
CA PRO A 432 0.50 -6.52 2.47
C PRO A 432 -0.90 -6.64 1.89
N PRO A 433 -1.96 -6.12 2.52
CA PRO A 433 -3.35 -6.31 2.07
C PRO A 433 -3.61 -5.85 0.62
N TRP A 434 -2.85 -4.87 0.14
CA TRP A 434 -2.93 -4.33 -1.22
C TRP A 434 -2.14 -5.13 -2.28
N TRP A 435 -1.43 -6.19 -1.90
CA TRP A 435 -0.56 -6.96 -2.81
C TRP A 435 -1.24 -7.39 -4.14
N PRO A 436 -2.53 -7.81 -4.18
CA PRO A 436 -3.18 -8.17 -5.44
C PRO A 436 -3.34 -6.95 -6.36
N GLY A 437 -3.56 -5.77 -5.78
CA GLY A 437 -3.65 -4.51 -6.52
C GLY A 437 -2.31 -4.14 -7.16
N ALA A 438 -1.18 -4.43 -6.50
CA ALA A 438 0.14 -4.22 -7.08
C ALA A 438 0.41 -5.14 -8.27
N ILE A 439 0.02 -6.42 -8.18
CA ILE A 439 0.09 -7.36 -9.31
C ILE A 439 -0.80 -6.89 -10.47
N TYR A 440 -2.03 -6.42 -10.18
CA TYR A 440 -2.92 -5.86 -11.19
C TYR A 440 -2.30 -4.67 -11.94
N ARG A 441 -1.64 -3.75 -11.22
CA ARG A 441 -0.97 -2.60 -11.85
C ARG A 441 0.17 -3.06 -12.77
N ALA A 442 1.04 -3.96 -12.29
CA ALA A 442 2.12 -4.51 -13.09
C ALA A 442 1.59 -5.26 -14.34
N ALA A 443 0.55 -6.10 -14.14
CA ALA A 443 -0.07 -6.88 -15.22
C ALA A 443 -0.63 -5.98 -16.32
N LEU A 444 -1.35 -4.91 -15.97
CA LEU A 444 -1.93 -4.00 -16.96
C LEU A 444 -0.88 -3.20 -17.73
N VAL A 445 0.24 -2.84 -17.10
CA VAL A 445 1.35 -2.16 -17.79
C VAL A 445 1.99 -3.10 -18.82
N LEU A 446 2.35 -4.32 -18.40
CA LEU A 446 2.95 -5.32 -19.29
C LEU A 446 1.99 -5.72 -20.41
N TRP A 447 0.70 -5.87 -20.09
CA TRP A 447 -0.35 -6.12 -21.07
C TRP A 447 -0.44 -4.99 -22.09
N THR A 448 -0.45 -3.72 -21.64
CA THR A 448 -0.54 -2.56 -22.54
C THR A 448 0.61 -2.52 -23.53
N ASP A 449 1.84 -2.78 -23.08
CA ASP A 449 3.03 -2.82 -23.95
C ASP A 449 2.93 -3.94 -25.00
N SER A 450 2.51 -5.14 -24.57
CA SER A 450 2.39 -6.32 -25.45
C SER A 450 1.38 -6.14 -26.59
N LEU A 451 0.39 -5.25 -26.46
CA LEU A 451 -0.57 -4.97 -27.54
C LEU A 451 0.11 -4.41 -28.79
N THR A 452 1.18 -3.64 -28.62
CA THR A 452 1.91 -3.04 -29.76
C THR A 452 2.82 -4.03 -30.49
N HIS A 453 3.10 -5.18 -29.89
CA HIS A 453 4.02 -6.18 -30.43
C HIS A 453 3.31 -7.14 -31.41
N ASN A 454 2.03 -7.46 -31.15
CA ASN A 454 1.24 -8.44 -31.90
C ASN A 454 0.98 -8.09 -33.38
N GLU A 455 0.96 -6.81 -33.78
CA GLU A 455 0.60 -6.40 -35.16
C GLU A 455 1.80 -6.00 -36.04
N SER A 456 3.02 -6.07 -35.51
CA SER A 456 4.26 -5.76 -36.24
C SER A 456 4.72 -6.85 -37.24
N LEU A 457 3.93 -7.93 -37.42
CA LEU A 457 4.25 -9.10 -38.22
C LEU A 457 3.81 -9.03 -39.70
N SER A 458 3.79 -7.84 -40.30
CA SER A 458 3.86 -7.73 -41.76
C SER A 458 5.33 -7.81 -42.19
N PRO A 459 5.78 -8.82 -42.99
CA PRO A 459 7.19 -9.02 -43.33
C PRO A 459 7.86 -7.86 -44.09
N SER A 460 7.09 -6.85 -44.51
CA SER A 460 7.53 -5.72 -45.33
C SER A 460 7.82 -4.43 -44.54
N GLN A 461 7.60 -4.39 -43.23
CA GLN A 461 7.85 -3.21 -42.38
C GLN A 461 8.67 -3.56 -41.13
N GLN A 462 9.77 -4.30 -41.32
CA GLN A 462 10.82 -4.33 -40.30
C GLN A 462 11.33 -2.90 -40.10
N SER A 463 10.92 -2.26 -39.00
CA SER A 463 11.60 -1.07 -38.52
C SER A 463 13.09 -1.39 -38.40
N PRO A 464 14.02 -0.52 -38.81
CA PRO A 464 15.46 -0.76 -38.73
C PRO A 464 16.01 -0.86 -37.29
N TYR A 465 15.12 -0.86 -36.29
CA TYR A 465 15.42 -1.00 -34.86
C TYR A 465 14.82 -2.32 -34.33
N SER A 466 15.20 -3.47 -34.88
CA SER A 466 14.93 -4.72 -34.16
C SER A 466 15.75 -4.71 -32.88
N ILE A 467 15.10 -4.81 -31.72
CA ILE A 467 15.78 -4.96 -30.42
C ILE A 467 16.62 -6.24 -30.51
N THR A 468 17.93 -6.08 -30.64
CA THR A 468 18.89 -7.17 -30.76
C THR A 468 19.59 -7.32 -29.42
N GLY A 469 19.50 -8.50 -28.82
CA GLY A 469 20.15 -8.75 -27.54
C GLY A 469 19.75 -10.07 -26.90
N PRO A 470 20.48 -10.52 -25.87
CA PRO A 470 20.12 -11.70 -25.10
C PRO A 470 18.79 -11.48 -24.36
N THR A 471 18.03 -12.56 -24.19
CA THR A 471 16.85 -12.58 -23.32
C THR A 471 17.29 -12.64 -21.85
N PHE A 472 16.49 -12.06 -20.96
CA PHE A 472 16.77 -12.11 -19.51
C PHE A 472 15.49 -12.03 -18.67
N PRO A 473 15.46 -12.60 -17.45
CA PRO A 473 14.26 -12.65 -16.61
C PRO A 473 14.08 -11.35 -15.79
N ILE A 474 13.16 -10.48 -16.21
CA ILE A 474 12.92 -9.16 -15.58
C ILE A 474 12.42 -9.28 -14.12
N ASP A 475 11.80 -10.41 -13.80
CA ASP A 475 11.15 -10.73 -12.52
C ASP A 475 12.00 -11.64 -11.60
N ARG A 476 13.27 -11.89 -11.95
CA ARG A 476 14.20 -12.69 -11.12
C ARG A 476 15.47 -11.95 -10.75
N LEU A 477 15.90 -11.00 -11.58
CA LEU A 477 17.13 -10.23 -11.34
C LEU A 477 16.89 -9.12 -10.29
N GLN A 478 17.91 -8.85 -9.47
CA GLN A 478 17.87 -7.71 -8.56
C GLN A 478 17.93 -6.40 -9.35
N ALA A 479 17.29 -5.35 -8.86
CA ALA A 479 17.25 -4.03 -9.50
C ALA A 479 18.64 -3.47 -9.89
N SER A 480 19.67 -3.78 -9.10
CA SER A 480 21.06 -3.37 -9.33
C SER A 480 21.84 -4.27 -10.29
N ASP A 481 21.23 -5.31 -10.84
CA ASP A 481 21.90 -6.25 -11.75
C ASP A 481 22.38 -5.53 -13.01
N PRO A 482 23.64 -5.72 -13.46
CA PRO A 482 24.19 -5.05 -14.63
C PRO A 482 23.35 -5.23 -15.91
N VAL A 483 22.64 -6.36 -16.05
CA VAL A 483 21.74 -6.61 -17.19
C VAL A 483 20.54 -5.68 -17.16
N LEU A 484 19.92 -5.50 -15.99
CA LEU A 484 18.80 -4.57 -15.82
C LEU A 484 19.23 -3.11 -16.01
N VAL A 485 20.39 -2.74 -15.45
CA VAL A 485 20.95 -1.40 -15.62
C VAL A 485 21.20 -1.09 -17.10
N ARG A 486 21.75 -2.03 -17.87
CA ARG A 486 21.92 -1.88 -19.32
C ARG A 486 20.59 -1.80 -20.06
N TYR A 487 19.59 -2.60 -19.67
CA TYR A 487 18.27 -2.56 -20.27
C TYR A 487 17.62 -1.17 -20.13
N VAL A 488 17.62 -0.60 -18.93
CA VAL A 488 17.02 0.72 -18.69
C VAL A 488 17.85 1.84 -19.33
N THR A 489 19.18 1.84 -19.15
CA THR A 489 20.03 2.98 -19.58
C THR A 489 20.41 2.95 -21.06
N ARG A 490 20.62 1.76 -21.63
CA ARG A 490 21.09 1.58 -23.02
C ARG A 490 20.02 1.03 -23.95
N ARG A 491 18.85 0.65 -23.44
CA ARG A 491 17.76 0.06 -24.24
C ARG A 491 18.20 -1.25 -24.93
N GLU A 492 19.05 -2.03 -24.23
CA GLU A 492 19.65 -3.26 -24.73
C GLU A 492 19.05 -4.51 -24.05
N GLY A 493 18.74 -5.54 -24.83
CA GLY A 493 18.25 -6.83 -24.35
C GLY A 493 16.73 -7.00 -24.43
N ILE A 494 16.26 -8.23 -24.25
CA ILE A 494 14.85 -8.60 -24.40
C ILE A 494 14.33 -9.14 -23.05
N PRO A 495 13.48 -8.41 -22.33
CA PRO A 495 12.95 -8.85 -21.04
C PRO A 495 11.97 -10.01 -21.23
N THR A 496 11.98 -10.94 -20.28
CA THR A 496 11.08 -12.09 -20.20
C THR A 496 10.57 -12.24 -18.77
N LEU A 497 9.39 -12.81 -18.61
CA LEU A 497 8.85 -13.23 -17.30
C LEU A 497 9.27 -14.68 -17.02
N THR A 498 9.17 -15.11 -15.76
CA THR A 498 9.63 -16.44 -15.37
C THR A 498 8.55 -17.22 -14.63
N GLU A 499 8.20 -18.39 -15.15
CA GLU A 499 7.29 -19.33 -14.47
C GLU A 499 7.87 -19.83 -13.13
N SER A 500 7.03 -20.55 -12.38
CA SER A 500 7.43 -21.14 -11.10
C SER A 500 8.50 -22.24 -11.28
N ASP A 501 8.50 -22.93 -12.41
CA ASP A 501 9.48 -23.97 -12.78
C ASP A 501 10.78 -23.41 -13.39
N GLY A 502 10.85 -22.09 -13.61
CA GLY A 502 12.00 -21.42 -14.23
C GLY A 502 11.88 -21.20 -15.74
N THR A 503 10.78 -21.62 -16.37
CA THR A 503 10.53 -21.43 -17.79
C THR A 503 10.40 -19.94 -18.13
N SER A 504 11.06 -19.52 -19.21
CA SER A 504 11.04 -18.15 -19.72
C SER A 504 9.80 -17.90 -20.56
N ILE A 505 9.06 -16.85 -20.21
CA ILE A 505 7.85 -16.39 -20.91
C ILE A 505 8.15 -15.06 -21.63
N PRO A 506 7.94 -14.98 -22.97
CA PRO A 506 7.99 -13.72 -23.70
C PRO A 506 6.92 -12.71 -23.27
N ILE A 507 7.24 -11.41 -23.32
CA ILE A 507 6.31 -10.29 -23.01
C ILE A 507 5.77 -9.67 -24.31
N ASP A 508 5.61 -10.47 -25.37
CA ASP A 508 5.12 -10.00 -26.68
C ASP A 508 3.63 -10.33 -26.90
N ASN A 509 3.03 -11.12 -26.01
CA ASN A 509 1.67 -11.59 -26.14
C ASN A 509 0.81 -11.28 -24.91
N ALA A 510 -0.22 -10.46 -25.13
CA ALA A 510 -1.16 -10.00 -24.11
C ALA A 510 -1.82 -11.13 -23.29
N PHE A 511 -2.27 -12.21 -23.94
CA PHE A 511 -2.89 -13.33 -23.25
C PHE A 511 -1.89 -14.04 -22.33
N THR A 512 -0.68 -14.25 -22.82
CA THR A 512 0.39 -14.94 -22.09
C THR A 512 0.81 -14.15 -20.84
N VAL A 513 0.97 -12.83 -20.98
CA VAL A 513 1.26 -11.92 -19.86
C VAL A 513 0.17 -12.00 -18.79
N ILE A 514 -1.11 -11.91 -19.18
CA ILE A 514 -2.21 -11.95 -18.22
C ILE A 514 -2.32 -13.33 -17.56
N SER A 515 -2.13 -14.42 -18.32
CA SER A 515 -2.13 -15.77 -17.77
C SER A 515 -1.06 -15.94 -16.70
N HIS A 516 0.17 -15.48 -16.97
CA HIS A 516 1.24 -15.50 -15.98
C HIS A 516 0.88 -14.71 -14.71
N CYS A 517 0.33 -13.51 -14.85
CA CYS A 517 -0.06 -12.70 -13.69
C CYS A 517 -1.21 -13.35 -12.89
N LEU A 518 -2.12 -14.09 -13.53
CA LEU A 518 -3.12 -14.90 -12.84
C LEU A 518 -2.47 -16.00 -11.98
N ASP A 519 -1.47 -16.70 -12.53
CA ASP A 519 -0.71 -17.72 -11.78
C ASP A 519 0.00 -17.10 -10.56
N VAL A 520 0.58 -15.91 -10.71
CA VAL A 520 1.22 -15.18 -9.60
C VAL A 520 0.21 -14.78 -8.51
N ILE A 521 -1.04 -14.46 -8.87
CA ILE A 521 -2.11 -14.25 -7.89
C ILE A 521 -2.45 -15.56 -7.17
N ASP A 522 -2.56 -16.66 -7.91
CA ASP A 522 -2.90 -17.98 -7.37
C ASP A 522 -1.77 -18.55 -6.47
N GLU A 523 -0.55 -18.03 -6.56
CA GLU A 523 0.52 -18.32 -5.59
C GLU A 523 0.23 -17.76 -4.18
N GLY A 524 -0.62 -16.74 -4.03
CA GLY A 524 -0.91 -16.05 -2.77
C GLY A 524 -2.02 -16.68 -1.91
N VAL A 525 -2.33 -16.05 -0.77
CA VAL A 525 -3.51 -16.42 0.04
C VAL A 525 -4.75 -15.79 -0.57
N ALA A 526 -5.76 -16.62 -0.88
CA ALA A 526 -7.01 -16.16 -1.47
C ALA A 526 -7.84 -15.32 -0.48
N THR A 527 -8.06 -14.05 -0.83
CA THR A 527 -8.97 -13.12 -0.16
C THR A 527 -10.06 -12.69 -1.13
N ARG A 528 -11.15 -12.11 -0.62
CA ARG A 528 -12.18 -11.52 -1.48
C ARG A 528 -11.62 -10.46 -2.44
N PHE A 529 -10.63 -9.69 -1.99
CA PHE A 529 -9.96 -8.70 -2.83
C PHE A 529 -9.12 -9.35 -3.94
N SER A 530 -8.31 -10.38 -3.62
CA SER A 530 -7.55 -11.09 -4.65
C SER A 530 -8.47 -11.80 -5.65
N ASP A 531 -9.56 -12.42 -5.17
CA ASP A 531 -10.58 -13.06 -6.03
C ASP A 531 -11.20 -12.03 -7.01
N GLY A 532 -11.48 -10.81 -6.51
CA GLY A 532 -11.98 -9.70 -7.34
C GLY A 532 -10.99 -9.22 -8.39
N ILE A 533 -9.70 -9.10 -8.04
CA ILE A 533 -8.63 -8.74 -8.98
C ILE A 533 -8.43 -9.84 -10.03
N ARG A 534 -8.37 -11.10 -9.60
CA ARG A 534 -8.27 -12.27 -10.47
C ARG A 534 -9.39 -12.27 -11.51
N GLY A 535 -10.63 -12.07 -11.08
CA GLY A 535 -11.79 -11.99 -11.96
C GLY A 535 -11.75 -10.80 -12.96
N LYS A 536 -11.09 -9.69 -12.62
CA LYS A 536 -10.85 -8.59 -13.58
C LYS A 536 -9.86 -9.00 -14.67
N LEU A 537 -8.74 -9.62 -14.28
CA LEU A 537 -7.72 -10.09 -15.22
C LEU A 537 -8.24 -11.22 -16.13
N GLU A 538 -9.04 -12.15 -15.61
CA GLU A 538 -9.67 -13.19 -16.42
C GLU A 538 -10.62 -12.63 -17.48
N LYS A 539 -11.38 -11.58 -17.15
CA LYS A 539 -12.23 -10.90 -18.13
C LYS A 539 -11.38 -10.27 -19.23
N LEU A 540 -10.27 -9.64 -18.86
CA LEU A 540 -9.34 -9.02 -19.81
C LEU A 540 -8.69 -10.05 -20.74
N ALA A 541 -8.31 -11.23 -20.22
CA ALA A 541 -7.73 -12.31 -21.02
C ALA A 541 -8.68 -12.87 -22.09
N ARG A 542 -10.00 -12.78 -21.86
CA ARG A 542 -11.03 -13.32 -22.77
C ARG A 542 -11.38 -12.39 -23.94
N GLY A 543 -10.91 -11.14 -23.91
CA GLY A 543 -11.22 -10.12 -24.91
C GLY A 543 -12.42 -9.27 -24.54
#